data_AF-A0A9P6FSA7-F1
#
_entry.id   AF-A0A9P6FSA7-F1
#
_cell.length_a   1.000
_cell.length_b   1.000
_cell.length_c   1.000
_cell.angle_alpha   90.00
_cell.angle_beta   90.00
_cell.angle_gamma   90.00
#
_symmetry.space_group_name_H-M   'P 1'
#
loop_
_entity.id
_entity.type
_entity.pdbx_description
1 polymer ?
#
loop_
_entity_poly.entity_id
_entity_poly.type
_entity_poly.pdbx_seq_one_letter_code
_entity_poly.pdbx_strand_id
1 'polypeptide(L)'
;MNIDIVTARSKGIIRDQCEFIKPKPRVHNHHLTIQHWQLRDLLTCPRSSDEFIYISQNQVNSYNTRHRSTNQLIADLPFKPNSITSANGYLAVGGQKGQVMVRQLYGNWSTQLTVNANINNALCISKHLDGTRLLVCNNDQTIKIFSLPGMTRLPDITFPTAVNH
;
A
#
# COMPACT_ATOMS: atom_id res chain seq x y z
N MET A 1 -14.76 11.43 1.25
CA MET A 1 -13.84 11.97 0.23
C MET A 1 -13.54 10.83 -0.72
N ASN A 2 -14.04 10.90 -1.95
CA ASN A 2 -13.84 9.85 -2.95
C ASN A 2 -12.50 10.11 -3.65
N ILE A 3 -11.63 9.10 -3.70
CA ILE A 3 -10.37 9.16 -4.42
C ILE A 3 -10.47 8.09 -5.51
N ASP A 4 -10.50 8.52 -6.76
CA ASP A 4 -10.55 7.65 -7.94
C ASP A 4 -9.13 7.45 -8.49
N ILE A 5 -8.64 6.21 -8.54
CA ILE A 5 -7.34 5.85 -9.15
C ILE A 5 -7.57 5.28 -10.55
N VAL A 6 -6.87 5.82 -11.57
CA VAL A 6 -6.95 5.41 -12.99
C VAL A 6 -5.61 4.83 -13.44
N THR A 7 -5.61 3.65 -14.09
CA THR A 7 -4.41 3.03 -14.67
C THR A 7 -4.43 3.13 -16.21
N ALA A 8 -3.36 3.66 -16.81
CA ALA A 8 -3.24 3.81 -18.26
C ALA A 8 -2.35 2.72 -18.89
N ARG A 9 -2.78 2.16 -20.03
CA ARG A 9 -1.89 1.53 -21.02
C ARG A 9 -2.29 2.03 -22.41
N SER A 10 -1.39 2.71 -23.12
CA SER A 10 -1.16 2.48 -24.56
C SER A 10 0.09 3.23 -25.05
N LYS A 11 0.80 2.60 -26.00
CA LYS A 11 1.90 3.19 -26.76
C LYS A 11 1.32 4.15 -27.79
N GLY A 12 1.70 5.43 -27.75
CA GLY A 12 1.26 6.43 -28.72
C GLY A 12 1.86 7.79 -28.43
N ILE A 13 2.23 8.51 -29.48
CA ILE A 13 2.85 9.85 -29.51
C ILE A 13 2.16 10.78 -28.50
N ILE A 14 2.95 11.39 -27.60
CA ILE A 14 2.49 12.34 -26.60
C ILE A 14 1.96 13.57 -27.33
N ARG A 15 0.63 13.67 -27.48
CA ARG A 15 -0.05 14.91 -27.85
C ARG A 15 -0.36 15.65 -26.56
N ASP A 16 -0.11 16.96 -26.53
CA ASP A 16 -0.31 17.91 -25.41
C ASP A 16 -1.76 18.03 -24.89
N GLN A 17 -2.65 17.09 -25.23
CA GLN A 17 -3.99 16.97 -24.70
C GLN A 17 -4.14 15.60 -24.03
N CYS A 18 -3.48 15.43 -22.89
CA CYS A 18 -3.78 14.31 -22.00
C CYS A 18 -5.16 14.54 -21.38
N GLU A 19 -6.20 13.99 -21.99
CA GLU A 19 -7.48 13.76 -21.31
C GLU A 19 -7.23 12.70 -20.22
N PHE A 20 -6.84 13.14 -19.02
CA PHE A 20 -6.60 12.27 -17.87
C PHE A 20 -7.90 11.67 -17.29
N ILE A 21 -9.05 12.03 -17.85
CA ILE A 21 -10.37 11.62 -17.39
C ILE A 21 -11.06 10.89 -18.53
N LYS A 22 -11.40 9.61 -18.29
CA LYS A 22 -12.25 8.86 -19.21
C LYS A 22 -13.65 9.51 -19.22
N PRO A 23 -14.20 9.96 -20.36
CA PRO A 23 -15.48 10.70 -20.40
C PRO A 23 -16.66 9.94 -19.81
N LYS A 24 -16.61 8.60 -19.82
CA LYS A 24 -17.57 7.71 -19.16
C LYS A 24 -16.82 6.70 -18.29
N PRO A 25 -16.52 7.03 -17.02
CA PRO A 25 -15.81 6.12 -16.13
C PRO A 25 -16.71 4.94 -15.73
N ARG A 26 -16.09 3.81 -15.40
CA ARG A 26 -16.78 2.71 -14.71
C ARG A 26 -16.63 2.94 -13.22
N VAL A 27 -17.75 3.08 -12.51
CA VAL A 27 -17.76 3.36 -11.07
C VAL A 27 -17.92 2.05 -10.31
N HIS A 28 -17.07 1.84 -9.30
CA HIS A 28 -17.10 0.70 -8.40
C HIS A 28 -17.25 1.23 -6.96
N ASN A 29 -18.44 1.05 -6.37
CA ASN A 29 -18.75 1.61 -5.05
C ASN A 29 -18.18 0.72 -3.93
N HIS A 30 -17.17 1.21 -3.23
CA HIS A 30 -16.58 0.55 -2.06
C HIS A 30 -16.43 1.54 -0.90
N HIS A 31 -16.64 1.04 0.31
CA HIS A 31 -16.44 1.81 1.52
C HIS A 31 -14.97 1.69 1.96
N LEU A 32 -14.24 2.81 1.95
CA LEU A 32 -12.90 2.91 2.53
C LEU A 32 -12.98 3.63 3.87
N THR A 33 -12.13 3.24 4.82
CA THR A 33 -12.10 3.86 6.16
C THR A 33 -10.81 4.63 6.37
N ILE A 34 -10.91 5.95 6.47
CA ILE A 34 -9.80 6.83 6.82
C ILE A 34 -9.76 6.98 8.34
N GLN A 35 -8.74 6.41 8.98
CA GLN A 35 -8.57 6.46 10.44
C GLN A 35 -7.58 7.52 10.92
N HIS A 36 -6.90 8.22 10.00
CA HIS A 36 -5.97 9.30 10.29
C HIS A 36 -6.29 10.51 9.41
N TRP A 37 -6.32 11.72 9.97
CA TRP A 37 -6.78 12.91 9.24
C TRP A 37 -5.86 13.29 8.08
N GLN A 38 -4.55 13.09 8.22
CA GLN A 38 -3.55 13.46 7.21
C GLN A 38 -3.15 12.31 6.28
N LEU A 39 -3.13 11.05 6.77
CA LEU A 39 -2.52 9.93 6.07
C LEU A 39 -3.61 9.03 5.49
N ARG A 40 -3.60 8.87 4.16
CA ARG A 40 -4.75 8.35 3.40
C ARG A 40 -4.37 7.38 2.29
N ASP A 41 -3.14 6.86 2.30
CA ASP A 41 -2.72 5.85 1.33
C ASP A 41 -3.33 4.49 1.70
N LEU A 42 -4.59 4.28 1.33
CA LEU A 42 -5.43 3.17 1.79
C LEU A 42 -5.96 2.31 0.63
N LEU A 43 -5.39 2.50 -0.57
CA LEU A 43 -5.72 1.74 -1.76
C LEU A 43 -4.45 1.54 -2.61
N THR A 44 -4.24 0.33 -3.11
CA THR A 44 -3.08 -0.02 -3.94
C THR A 44 -3.49 -0.93 -5.09
N CYS A 45 -2.79 -0.83 -6.22
CA CYS A 45 -3.04 -1.65 -7.41
C CYS A 45 -1.87 -2.63 -7.59
N PRO A 46 -2.02 -3.92 -7.24
CA PRO A 46 -0.88 -4.84 -7.16
C PRO A 46 -0.20 -5.13 -8.50
N ARG A 47 -0.97 -5.38 -9.57
CA ARG A 47 -0.40 -5.58 -10.93
C ARG A 47 -1.45 -5.59 -12.04
N SER A 48 -2.62 -6.17 -11.77
CA SER A 48 -3.71 -6.26 -12.73
C SER A 48 -4.48 -4.95 -12.80
N SER A 49 -4.86 -4.51 -14.00
CA SER A 49 -5.81 -3.40 -14.18
C SER A 49 -7.20 -3.73 -13.61
N ASP A 50 -7.47 -5.01 -13.41
CA ASP A 50 -8.76 -5.50 -13.00
C ASP A 50 -8.83 -5.74 -11.49
N GLU A 51 -7.79 -5.37 -10.74
CA GLU A 51 -7.71 -5.60 -9.30
C GLU A 51 -7.20 -4.36 -8.57
N PHE A 52 -7.88 -3.99 -7.49
CA PHE A 52 -7.33 -3.09 -6.49
C PHE A 52 -7.52 -3.67 -5.09
N ILE A 53 -6.61 -3.33 -4.20
CA ILE A 53 -6.62 -3.71 -2.79
C ILE A 53 -6.89 -2.45 -1.99
N TYR A 54 -7.80 -2.54 -1.02
CA TYR A 54 -8.21 -1.40 -0.21
C TYR A 54 -8.45 -1.78 1.24
N ILE A 55 -8.43 -0.77 2.10
CA ILE A 55 -8.74 -0.89 3.52
C ILE A 55 -10.18 -0.47 3.80
N SER A 56 -10.90 -1.32 4.53
CA SER A 56 -12.19 -0.99 5.14
C SER A 56 -12.14 -1.38 6.61
N GLN A 57 -12.34 -0.39 7.49
CA GLN A 57 -12.14 -0.51 8.94
C GLN A 57 -10.75 -1.06 9.27
N ASN A 58 -10.68 -2.22 9.91
CA ASN A 58 -9.43 -2.93 10.22
C ASN A 58 -9.23 -4.13 9.29
N GLN A 59 -9.81 -4.12 8.09
CA GLN A 59 -9.74 -5.23 7.13
C GLN A 59 -9.02 -4.79 5.85
N VAL A 60 -8.39 -5.75 5.19
CA VAL A 60 -7.83 -5.57 3.85
C VAL A 60 -8.57 -6.46 2.86
N ASN A 61 -9.08 -5.86 1.80
CA ASN A 61 -9.87 -6.52 0.79
C ASN A 61 -9.24 -6.32 -0.59
N SER A 62 -9.27 -7.36 -1.42
CA SER A 62 -9.03 -7.26 -2.87
C SER A 62 -10.37 -7.23 -3.58
N TYR A 63 -10.52 -6.36 -4.57
CA TYR A 63 -11.69 -6.31 -5.42
C TYR A 63 -11.31 -6.51 -6.87
N ASN A 64 -12.03 -7.42 -7.52
CA ASN A 64 -11.90 -7.67 -8.95
C ASN A 64 -12.94 -6.86 -9.72
N THR A 65 -12.50 -5.89 -10.53
CA THR A 65 -13.38 -4.98 -11.29
C THR A 65 -14.08 -5.67 -12.46
N ARG A 66 -13.52 -6.77 -12.98
CA ARG A 66 -14.09 -7.56 -14.08
C ARG A 66 -15.26 -8.42 -13.58
N HIS A 67 -15.05 -9.16 -12.49
CA HIS A 67 -16.05 -10.07 -11.92
C HIS A 67 -16.95 -9.42 -10.87
N ARG A 68 -16.61 -8.19 -10.44
CA ARG A 68 -17.29 -7.45 -9.38
C ARG A 68 -17.36 -8.21 -8.06
N SER A 69 -16.31 -8.96 -7.76
CA SER A 69 -16.20 -9.81 -6.58
C SER A 69 -15.14 -9.28 -5.62
N THR A 70 -15.45 -9.28 -4.33
CA THR A 70 -14.51 -8.95 -3.27
C THR A 70 -13.97 -10.22 -2.64
N ASN A 71 -12.66 -10.29 -2.44
CA ASN A 71 -12.00 -11.30 -1.63
C ASN A 71 -11.33 -10.64 -0.42
N GLN A 72 -11.48 -11.24 0.75
CA GLN A 72 -10.87 -10.74 1.97
C GLN A 72 -9.43 -11.25 2.08
N LEU A 73 -8.47 -10.33 2.07
CA LEU A 73 -7.04 -10.65 2.23
C LEU A 73 -6.64 -10.67 3.70
N ILE A 74 -7.19 -9.79 4.53
CA ILE A 74 -6.94 -9.78 5.97
C ILE A 74 -8.26 -9.47 6.66
N ALA A 75 -8.75 -10.41 7.47
CA ALA A 75 -10.05 -10.33 8.12
C ALA A 75 -10.06 -9.38 9.32
N ASP A 76 -8.97 -9.33 10.07
CA ASP A 76 -8.84 -8.48 11.24
C ASP A 76 -7.37 -8.06 11.45
N LEU A 77 -7.11 -6.76 11.31
CA LEU A 77 -5.86 -6.15 11.68
C LEU A 77 -5.90 -5.79 13.17
N PRO A 78 -4.90 -6.19 13.96
CA PRO A 78 -4.85 -5.89 15.39
C PRO A 78 -4.53 -4.41 15.69
N PHE A 79 -4.52 -3.56 14.67
CA PHE A 79 -4.25 -2.14 14.76
C PHE A 79 -5.04 -1.36 13.70
N LYS A 80 -5.12 -0.05 13.93
CA LYS A 80 -5.75 0.93 13.05
C LYS A 80 -4.83 1.25 11.86
N PRO A 81 -5.15 0.81 10.63
CA PRO A 81 -4.26 1.03 9.51
C PRO A 81 -4.34 2.48 9.00
N ASN A 82 -3.23 2.98 8.46
CA ASN A 82 -3.14 4.33 7.89
C ASN A 82 -2.36 4.38 6.56
N SER A 83 -1.68 3.29 6.20
CA SER A 83 -0.90 3.15 4.97
C SER A 83 -0.99 1.70 4.44
N ILE A 84 -1.00 1.52 3.13
CA ILE A 84 -0.97 0.22 2.46
C ILE A 84 -0.10 0.29 1.20
N THR A 85 0.64 -0.76 0.91
CA THR A 85 1.38 -0.88 -0.34
C THR A 85 1.40 -2.32 -0.81
N SER A 86 1.44 -2.54 -2.11
CA SER A 86 1.62 -3.86 -2.69
C SER A 86 2.58 -3.81 -3.86
N ALA A 87 3.57 -4.71 -3.85
CA ALA A 87 4.47 -4.91 -4.97
C ALA A 87 5.19 -6.25 -4.82
N ASN A 88 5.74 -6.77 -5.91
CA ASN A 88 6.58 -7.97 -5.92
C ASN A 88 5.96 -9.21 -5.25
N GLY A 89 4.62 -9.34 -5.29
CA GLY A 89 3.90 -10.47 -4.68
C GLY A 89 3.65 -10.33 -3.18
N TYR A 90 3.97 -9.17 -2.59
CA TYR A 90 3.76 -8.85 -1.19
C TYR A 90 2.78 -7.70 -1.03
N LEU A 91 2.11 -7.72 0.11
CA LEU A 91 1.24 -6.68 0.65
C LEU A 91 1.82 -6.25 2.00
N ALA A 92 1.96 -4.95 2.22
CA ALA A 92 2.30 -4.42 3.53
C ALA A 92 1.29 -3.36 3.97
N VAL A 93 0.98 -3.34 5.26
CA VAL A 93 0.03 -2.43 5.89
C VAL A 93 0.68 -1.81 7.12
N GLY A 94 0.59 -0.49 7.24
CA GLY A 94 1.16 0.28 8.33
C GLY A 94 0.08 0.82 9.26
N GLY A 95 0.44 0.97 10.53
CA GLY A 95 -0.41 1.54 11.58
C GLY A 95 0.17 2.79 12.23
N GLN A 96 -0.62 3.36 13.14
CA GLN A 96 -0.33 4.64 13.80
C GLN A 96 0.70 4.55 14.93
N LYS A 97 1.06 3.34 15.40
CA LYS A 97 2.07 3.14 16.46
C LYS A 97 3.19 2.23 15.97
N GLY A 98 3.65 2.47 14.74
CA GLY A 98 4.75 1.77 14.09
C GLY A 98 4.44 0.31 13.74
N GLN A 99 3.18 -0.12 13.87
CA GLN A 99 2.80 -1.48 13.51
C GLN A 99 2.92 -1.67 12.00
N VAL A 100 3.47 -2.81 11.61
CA VAL A 100 3.57 -3.25 10.22
C VAL A 100 3.08 -4.69 10.14
N MET A 101 2.17 -4.95 9.22
CA MET A 101 1.76 -6.29 8.81
C MET A 101 2.27 -6.51 7.39
N VAL A 102 2.92 -7.64 7.11
CA VAL A 102 3.31 -8.04 5.75
C VAL A 102 2.71 -9.40 5.44
N ARG A 103 2.22 -9.58 4.22
CA ARG A 103 1.64 -10.83 3.74
C ARG A 103 2.06 -11.10 2.29
N GLN A 104 2.27 -12.37 1.94
CA GLN A 104 2.33 -12.80 0.54
C GLN A 104 0.93 -12.83 -0.08
N LEU A 105 0.78 -12.26 -1.28
CA LEU A 105 -0.49 -12.22 -2.00
C LEU A 105 -0.91 -13.60 -2.52
N TYR A 106 0.04 -14.41 -2.97
CA TYR A 106 -0.20 -15.73 -3.60
C TYR A 106 0.22 -16.91 -2.70
N GLY A 107 0.31 -16.68 -1.40
CA GLY A 107 0.75 -17.67 -0.44
C GLY A 107 0.14 -17.44 0.94
N ASN A 108 0.59 -18.24 1.90
CA ASN A 108 0.08 -18.22 3.27
C ASN A 108 1.05 -17.53 4.25
N TRP A 109 2.23 -17.12 3.78
CA TRP A 109 3.18 -16.42 4.63
C TRP A 109 2.67 -15.03 4.99
N SER A 110 2.73 -14.73 6.28
CA SER A 110 2.49 -13.39 6.80
C SER A 110 3.28 -13.19 8.10
N THR A 111 3.55 -11.94 8.43
CA THR A 111 4.30 -11.57 9.63
C THR A 111 3.86 -10.19 10.11
N GLN A 112 4.05 -9.93 11.39
CA GLN A 112 3.77 -8.66 12.02
C GLN A 112 4.97 -8.24 12.87
N LEU A 113 5.27 -6.95 12.86
CA LEU A 113 6.25 -6.34 13.74
C LEU A 113 5.82 -4.93 14.14
N THR A 114 6.40 -4.44 15.22
CA THR A 114 6.32 -3.02 15.61
C THR A 114 7.70 -2.42 15.38
N VAL A 115 7.76 -1.48 14.45
CA VAL A 115 9.00 -0.89 13.96
C VAL A 115 9.56 0.14 14.95
N ASN A 116 8.68 0.95 15.52
CA ASN A 116 8.91 1.89 16.62
C ASN A 116 7.55 2.33 17.20
N ALA A 117 7.51 3.39 18.02
CA ALA A 117 6.26 3.94 18.56
C ALA A 117 5.66 5.09 17.71
N ASN A 118 6.20 5.35 16.53
CA ASN A 118 5.78 6.47 15.67
C ASN A 118 4.86 6.01 14.54
N ILE A 119 4.08 6.95 14.02
CA ILE A 119 3.17 6.70 12.91
C ILE A 119 3.98 6.28 11.67
N ASN A 120 3.54 5.20 11.00
CA ASN A 120 4.06 4.82 9.69
C ASN A 120 3.38 5.70 8.63
N ASN A 121 4.11 6.68 8.10
CA ASN A 121 3.59 7.67 7.17
C ASN A 121 3.33 7.06 5.79
N ALA A 122 4.29 6.24 5.34
CA ALA A 122 4.22 5.57 4.05
C ALA A 122 5.01 4.27 4.06
N LEU A 123 4.61 3.37 3.17
CA LEU A 123 5.26 2.08 2.94
C LEU A 123 5.62 1.95 1.46
N CYS A 124 6.76 1.35 1.17
CA CYS A 124 7.13 1.03 -0.20
C CYS A 124 7.78 -0.36 -0.28
N ILE A 125 7.35 -1.17 -1.24
CA ILE A 125 7.99 -2.45 -1.54
C ILE A 125 8.68 -2.33 -2.89
N SER A 126 9.99 -2.63 -2.92
CA SER A 126 10.78 -2.52 -4.15
C SER A 126 11.77 -3.67 -4.29
N LYS A 127 12.20 -3.94 -5.53
CA LYS A 127 13.33 -4.83 -5.78
C LYS A 127 14.62 -4.04 -5.61
N HIS A 128 15.60 -4.66 -4.98
CA HIS A 128 16.94 -4.10 -4.84
C HIS A 128 17.96 -5.22 -4.97
N LEU A 129 18.76 -5.19 -6.04
CA LEU A 129 19.64 -6.28 -6.44
C LEU A 129 18.85 -7.59 -6.52
N ASP A 130 19.33 -8.64 -5.84
CA ASP A 130 18.72 -9.98 -5.85
C ASP A 130 17.59 -10.14 -4.81
N GLY A 131 17.25 -9.08 -4.08
CA GLY A 131 16.28 -9.12 -2.98
C GLY A 131 15.06 -8.23 -3.18
N THR A 132 14.02 -8.50 -2.40
CA THR A 132 12.89 -7.58 -2.21
C THR A 132 13.04 -6.90 -0.86
N ARG A 133 12.74 -5.60 -0.81
CA ARG A 133 12.83 -4.80 0.42
C ARG A 133 11.50 -4.11 0.71
N LEU A 134 11.20 -3.97 2.00
CA LEU A 134 10.15 -3.10 2.52
C LEU A 134 10.80 -1.86 3.14
N LEU A 135 10.30 -0.69 2.75
CA LEU A 135 10.72 0.61 3.24
C LEU A 135 9.63 1.22 4.14
N VAL A 136 10.08 1.46 5.37
CA VAL A 136 9.55 2.02 6.61
C VAL A 136 9.57 3.54 6.82
N CYS A 137 8.72 4.38 6.23
CA CYS A 137 8.78 5.83 6.51
C CYS A 137 7.97 6.20 7.76
N ASN A 138 8.56 6.95 8.69
CA ASN A 138 7.93 7.36 9.95
C ASN A 138 8.46 8.70 10.47
N ASN A 139 7.83 9.20 11.53
CA ASN A 139 8.14 10.52 12.12
C ASN A 139 9.48 10.59 12.90
N ASP A 140 10.27 9.52 12.92
CA ASP A 140 11.57 9.50 13.62
C ASP A 140 12.74 9.97 12.75
N GLN A 141 12.44 10.61 11.60
CA GLN A 141 13.43 11.11 10.64
C GLN A 141 14.25 10.00 9.97
N THR A 142 13.73 8.76 9.96
CA THR A 142 14.38 7.66 9.26
C THR A 142 13.46 6.98 8.25
N ILE A 143 14.08 6.25 7.32
CA ILE A 143 13.43 5.20 6.54
C ILE A 143 14.05 3.88 6.97
N LYS A 144 13.23 3.02 7.58
CA LYS A 144 13.67 1.70 8.04
C LYS A 144 13.54 0.70 6.92
N ILE A 145 14.54 -0.17 6.76
CA ILE A 145 14.57 -1.09 5.63
C ILE A 145 14.53 -2.52 6.16
N PHE A 146 13.64 -3.34 5.61
CA PHE A 146 13.54 -4.76 5.93
C PHE A 146 13.68 -5.59 4.67
N SER A 147 14.43 -6.69 4.73
CA SER A 147 14.43 -7.70 3.67
C SER A 147 13.11 -8.47 3.65
N LEU A 148 12.65 -8.88 2.48
CA LEU A 148 11.50 -9.76 2.31
C LEU A 148 11.94 -11.08 1.64
N PRO A 149 11.44 -12.24 2.10
CA PRO A 149 10.49 -12.44 3.22
C PRO A 149 11.14 -12.48 4.61
N GLY A 150 12.48 -12.49 4.72
CA GLY A 150 13.17 -12.77 5.99
C GLY A 150 12.94 -11.76 7.12
N MET A 151 12.44 -10.56 6.81
CA MET A 151 12.25 -9.44 7.76
C MET A 151 13.51 -9.04 8.52
N THR A 152 14.69 -9.37 8.02
CA THR A 152 15.95 -8.88 8.58
C THR A 152 16.04 -7.37 8.37
N ARG A 153 16.23 -6.61 9.46
CA ARG A 153 16.43 -5.16 9.40
C ARG A 153 17.78 -4.86 8.78
N LEU A 154 17.76 -4.05 7.74
CA LEU A 154 18.92 -3.51 7.05
C LEU A 154 19.22 -2.09 7.59
N PRO A 155 20.37 -1.49 7.24
CA PRO A 155 20.68 -0.13 7.66
C PRO A 155 19.58 0.86 7.29
N ASP A 156 19.21 1.71 8.24
CA ASP A 156 18.22 2.77 8.05
C ASP A 156 18.83 3.91 7.20
N ILE A 157 17.97 4.69 6.55
CA ILE A 157 18.34 5.96 5.92
C ILE A 157 17.89 7.09 6.85
N THR A 158 18.79 7.99 7.21
CA THR A 158 18.50 9.12 8.10
C THR A 158 18.31 10.42 7.33
N PHE A 159 17.35 11.23 7.77
CA PHE A 159 17.02 12.54 7.20
C PHE A 159 17.09 13.61 8.29
N PRO A 160 17.27 14.90 7.94
CA PRO A 160 17.21 16.00 8.92
C PRO A 160 15.78 16.34 9.36
N THR A 161 14.77 15.73 8.75
CA THR A 161 13.35 15.97 9.03
C THR A 161 12.53 14.70 8.84
N ALA A 162 11.32 14.68 9.38
CA ALA A 162 10.39 13.56 9.22
C ALA A 162 10.01 13.38 7.74
N VAL A 163 10.06 12.14 7.27
CA VAL A 163 9.68 11.79 5.90
C VAL A 163 8.18 11.51 5.87
N ASN A 164 7.45 12.40 5.21
CA ASN A 164 6.05 12.24 4.87
C ASN A 164 5.95 12.13 3.35
N HIS A 165 5.08 11.24 2.87
CA HIS A 165 4.78 11.06 1.45
C HIS A 165 3.29 11.35 1.22
#